data_AF-A0A944N6C2-F1
#
_entry.id   AF-A0A944N6C2-F1
#
_cell.length_a   1.000
_cell.length_b   1.000
_cell.length_c   1.000
_cell.angle_alpha   90.00
_cell.angle_beta   90.00
_cell.angle_gamma   90.00
#
_symmetry.space_group_name_H-M   'P 1'
#
loop_
_entity.id
_entity.type
_entity.pdbx_description
1 polymer ?
#
loop_
_entity_poly.entity_id
_entity_poly.type
_entity_poly.pdbx_seq_one_letter_code
_entity_poly.pdbx_strand_id
1 'polypeptide(L)'
;MTKSQTICIVDDEAAIRETLENVLSDEGYPVMSCRDSISFFEMLELQTPDLVLLDIWLPGIDGMAILSQLRESHPELPVIMMSGHAGIDAAVNAIKLGAVDFMEKPLRLEILLDKIAVVLSNKPPEKVKDLASDTRMEVAKIINPIIPSGAVRLKDSARPQRTLKGNVVLNGKGLLTGRNTGVILSPLDPNSGVVFQTLDDTSLPAHITNIENFSQSVKEQSFSANSTVLARENRRVRTVEHLMASLHMAGITNVLAKVDEEIPNIDGSAQDFSELIKEAGVQDQDVPAKEAVVLAPIQVGRKKLAEKHLYVEPFDGFEVKMRIDYSAPIGEQKLTFNAEQNSFDVDIAPARSFNTFENIDQAQKTGTVGSGYLDSHIILHDGKVINTDLRYPDEFIRHKILDLIGDLYLLGYPLRGRVVANMTSHGYNQALVQKLHVALTT
;
A
#
# COMPACT_ATOMS: atom_id res chain seq x y z
N MET A 1 -6.83 42.63 -5.14
CA MET A 1 -6.82 43.16 -3.75
C MET A 1 -5.54 42.66 -3.12
N THR A 2 -4.73 43.53 -2.51
CA THR A 2 -3.51 43.12 -1.81
C THR A 2 -3.87 42.32 -0.56
N LYS A 3 -3.31 41.12 -0.43
CA LYS A 3 -3.41 40.28 0.76
C LYS A 3 -2.43 40.81 1.82
N SER A 4 -2.73 40.63 3.10
CA SER A 4 -1.87 41.08 4.20
C SER A 4 -0.82 40.04 4.61
N GLN A 5 -0.93 38.82 4.10
CA GLN A 5 -0.11 37.67 4.48
C GLN A 5 1.19 37.66 3.68
N THR A 6 2.33 37.73 4.35
CA THR A 6 3.65 37.82 3.72
C THR A 6 4.27 36.45 3.53
N ILE A 7 4.79 36.17 2.34
CA ILE A 7 5.43 34.90 1.99
C ILE A 7 6.93 35.12 1.81
N CYS A 8 7.75 34.34 2.49
CA CYS A 8 9.19 34.33 2.30
C CYS A 8 9.61 33.17 1.40
N ILE A 9 10.44 33.46 0.39
CA ILE A 9 11.09 32.49 -0.48
C ILE A 9 12.56 32.41 -0.08
N VAL A 10 13.07 31.21 0.17
CA VAL A 10 14.48 30.95 0.46
C VAL A 10 14.99 29.93 -0.56
N ASP A 11 15.79 30.39 -1.51
CA ASP A 11 16.27 29.57 -2.63
C ASP A 11 17.57 30.19 -3.16
N ASP A 12 18.60 29.44 -3.52
CA ASP A 12 19.84 30.03 -4.04
C ASP A 12 19.74 30.39 -5.53
N GLU A 13 18.81 29.78 -6.26
CA GLU A 13 18.57 30.03 -7.69
C GLU A 13 17.77 31.31 -7.93
N ALA A 14 18.43 32.33 -8.49
CA ALA A 14 17.80 33.64 -8.73
C ALA A 14 16.57 33.56 -9.65
N ALA A 15 16.59 32.69 -10.67
CA ALA A 15 15.48 32.52 -11.60
C ALA A 15 14.22 31.96 -10.91
N ILE A 16 14.39 31.06 -9.94
CA ILE A 16 13.27 30.51 -9.17
C ILE A 16 12.68 31.58 -8.27
N ARG A 17 13.53 32.33 -7.54
CA ARG A 17 13.07 33.44 -6.70
C ARG A 17 12.31 34.48 -7.50
N GLU A 18 12.82 34.91 -8.65
CA GLU A 18 12.17 35.91 -9.51
C GLU A 18 10.83 35.39 -10.06
N THR A 19 10.77 34.13 -10.49
CA THR A 19 9.53 33.52 -10.97
C THR A 19 8.47 33.46 -9.88
N LEU A 20 8.85 32.99 -8.69
CA LEU A 20 7.94 32.88 -7.54
C LEU A 20 7.51 34.26 -7.04
N GLU A 21 8.42 35.22 -6.97
CA GLU A 21 8.14 36.59 -6.55
C GLU A 21 7.12 37.26 -7.47
N ASN A 22 7.29 37.15 -8.79
CA ASN A 22 6.34 37.68 -9.77
C ASN A 22 4.97 37.04 -9.62
N VAL A 23 4.90 35.71 -9.57
CA VAL A 23 3.62 34.96 -9.50
C VAL A 23 2.87 35.26 -8.20
N LEU A 24 3.56 35.27 -7.07
CA LEU A 24 2.93 35.54 -5.77
C LEU A 24 2.50 37.01 -5.63
N SER A 25 3.28 37.94 -6.18
CA SER A 25 2.93 39.36 -6.22
C SER A 25 1.71 39.62 -7.10
N ASP A 26 1.60 38.95 -8.26
CA ASP A 26 0.43 39.00 -9.14
C ASP A 26 -0.85 38.50 -8.42
N GLU A 27 -0.72 37.48 -7.58
CA GLU A 27 -1.77 36.96 -6.70
C GLU A 27 -2.03 37.82 -5.45
N GLY A 28 -1.30 38.93 -5.32
CA GLY A 28 -1.47 39.98 -4.33
C GLY A 28 -0.78 39.72 -2.98
N TYR A 29 0.10 38.73 -2.87
CA TYR A 29 0.87 38.47 -1.66
C TYR A 29 2.10 39.40 -1.59
N PRO A 30 2.38 40.06 -0.45
CA PRO A 30 3.70 40.59 -0.16
C PRO A 30 4.74 39.47 -0.13
N VAL A 31 5.85 39.65 -0.85
CA VAL A 31 6.90 38.64 -0.97
C VAL A 31 8.22 39.15 -0.39
N MET A 32 8.92 38.27 0.29
CA MET A 32 10.32 38.44 0.68
C MET A 32 11.15 37.35 0.02
N SER A 33 12.35 37.68 -0.46
CA SER A 33 13.22 36.74 -1.14
C SER A 33 14.61 36.75 -0.52
N CYS A 34 15.05 35.58 -0.05
CA CYS A 34 16.34 35.32 0.57
C CYS A 34 17.11 34.30 -0.28
N ARG A 35 18.43 34.47 -0.42
CA ARG A 35 19.25 33.61 -1.29
C ARG A 35 20.00 32.50 -0.54
N ASP A 36 20.07 32.61 0.78
CA ASP A 36 20.89 31.79 1.65
C ASP A 36 20.35 31.85 3.09
N SER A 37 20.89 30.99 3.96
CA SER A 37 20.48 30.92 5.37
C SER A 37 20.74 32.24 6.11
N ILE A 38 21.82 32.96 5.77
CA ILE A 38 22.23 34.19 6.45
C ILE A 38 21.20 35.29 6.21
N SER A 39 20.90 35.57 4.95
CA SER A 39 19.88 36.56 4.56
C SER A 39 18.49 36.18 5.05
N PHE A 40 18.19 34.89 5.18
CA PHE A 40 16.93 34.42 5.77
C PHE A 40 16.82 34.73 7.27
N PHE A 41 17.82 34.38 8.07
CA PHE A 41 17.77 34.65 9.52
C PHE A 41 17.86 36.14 9.87
N GLU A 42 18.67 36.92 9.13
CA GLU A 42 18.69 38.39 9.27
C GLU A 42 17.32 39.01 8.99
N MET A 43 16.60 38.49 7.99
CA MET A 43 15.25 38.92 7.67
C MET A 43 14.26 38.51 8.77
N LEU A 44 14.37 37.28 9.27
CA LEU A 44 13.48 36.75 10.32
C LEU A 44 13.56 37.55 11.62
N GLU A 45 14.72 38.14 11.94
CA GLU A 45 14.89 39.07 13.07
C GLU A 45 14.13 40.39 12.87
N LEU A 46 13.94 40.83 11.62
CA LEU A 46 13.25 42.08 11.29
C LEU A 46 11.74 41.89 11.16
N GLN A 47 11.30 40.80 10.53
CA GLN A 47 9.90 40.51 10.28
C GLN A 47 9.66 39.01 10.16
N THR A 48 8.72 38.48 10.94
CA THR A 48 8.27 37.08 10.79
C THR A 48 7.27 36.97 9.63
N PRO A 49 7.55 36.15 8.59
CA PRO A 49 6.59 35.91 7.52
C PRO A 49 5.42 35.03 8.00
N ASP A 50 4.35 34.96 7.22
CA ASP A 50 3.21 34.07 7.47
C ASP A 50 3.42 32.67 6.88
N LEU A 51 4.36 32.53 5.92
CA LEU A 51 4.72 31.27 5.27
C LEU A 51 6.16 31.34 4.73
N VAL A 52 6.91 30.25 4.84
CA VAL A 52 8.22 30.09 4.20
C VAL A 52 8.16 29.02 3.11
N LEU A 53 8.61 29.35 1.91
CA LEU A 53 8.94 28.42 0.83
C LEU A 53 10.46 28.20 0.88
N LEU A 54 10.91 27.03 1.32
CA LEU A 54 12.30 26.76 1.67
C LEU A 54 12.91 25.69 0.77
N ASP A 55 13.94 26.04 0.00
CA ASP A 55 14.71 25.06 -0.75
C ASP A 55 15.56 24.17 0.17
N ILE A 56 15.66 22.87 -0.17
CA ILE A 56 16.49 21.91 0.57
C ILE A 56 17.98 22.15 0.34
N TRP A 57 18.41 22.44 -0.89
CA TRP A 57 19.81 22.45 -1.28
C TRP A 57 20.37 23.85 -1.33
N LEU A 58 20.61 24.42 -0.15
CA LEU A 58 21.21 25.73 -0.02
C LEU A 58 22.72 25.65 0.25
N PRO A 59 23.51 26.63 -0.23
CA PRO A 59 24.92 26.71 0.08
C PRO A 59 25.15 27.02 1.57
N GLY A 60 26.05 26.27 2.19
CA GLY A 60 26.39 26.43 3.61
C GLY A 60 25.50 25.58 4.52
N ILE A 61 24.42 26.17 5.05
CA ILE A 61 23.43 25.45 5.86
C ILE A 61 22.30 25.02 4.92
N ASP A 62 22.06 23.71 4.85
CA ASP A 62 20.96 23.16 4.04
C ASP A 62 19.58 23.52 4.61
N GLY A 63 18.55 23.42 3.77
CA GLY A 63 17.17 23.76 4.15
C GLY A 63 16.61 22.88 5.27
N MET A 64 17.08 21.65 5.41
CA MET A 64 16.63 20.73 6.45
C MET A 64 17.14 21.16 7.83
N ALA A 65 18.37 21.63 7.90
CA ALA A 65 18.96 22.22 9.10
C ALA A 65 18.27 23.55 9.45
N ILE A 66 17.94 24.38 8.47
CA ILE A 66 17.13 25.59 8.69
C ILE A 66 15.76 25.23 9.27
N LEU A 67 15.06 24.24 8.69
CA LEU A 67 13.77 23.77 9.20
C LEU A 67 13.87 23.28 10.66
N SER A 68 14.91 22.51 11.00
CA SER A 68 15.16 22.07 12.36
C SER A 68 15.29 23.25 13.34
N GLN A 69 16.06 24.28 12.96
CA GLN A 69 16.23 25.50 13.77
C GLN A 69 14.94 26.31 13.88
N LEU A 70 14.12 26.35 12.82
CA LEU A 70 12.80 26.98 12.84
C LEU A 70 11.85 26.25 13.78
N ARG A 71 11.92 24.93 13.92
CA ARG A 71 11.07 24.21 14.88
C ARG A 71 11.43 24.48 16.34
N GLU A 72 12.70 24.79 16.62
CA GLU A 72 13.12 25.20 17.95
C GLU A 72 12.74 26.65 18.28
N SER A 73 12.87 27.56 17.30
CA SER A 73 12.70 29.01 17.50
C SER A 73 11.30 29.54 17.19
N HIS A 74 10.64 29.00 16.15
CA HIS A 74 9.36 29.43 15.58
C HIS A 74 8.48 28.21 15.24
N PRO A 75 8.06 27.42 16.24
CA PRO A 75 7.39 26.13 16.04
C PRO A 75 6.09 26.23 15.21
N GLU A 76 5.39 27.36 15.28
CA GLU A 76 4.12 27.58 14.58
C GLU A 76 4.27 28.16 13.16
N LEU A 77 5.48 28.57 12.74
CA LEU A 77 5.71 29.14 11.40
C LEU A 77 5.57 28.02 10.35
N PRO A 78 4.57 28.06 9.45
CA PRO A 78 4.44 27.05 8.42
C PRO A 78 5.57 27.15 7.40
N VAL A 79 6.13 26.00 7.03
CA VAL A 79 7.23 25.87 6.07
C VAL A 79 6.86 24.83 5.03
N ILE A 80 6.83 25.22 3.76
CA ILE A 80 6.74 24.30 2.61
C ILE A 80 8.14 24.11 2.07
N MET A 81 8.61 22.87 2.04
CA MET A 81 9.93 22.54 1.50
C MET A 81 9.88 22.40 -0.02
N MET A 82 10.95 22.82 -0.71
CA MET A 82 11.14 22.71 -2.16
C MET A 82 12.42 21.95 -2.45
N SER A 83 12.47 21.11 -3.48
CA SER A 83 13.72 20.44 -3.87
C SER A 83 13.77 20.09 -5.34
N GLY A 84 14.92 20.31 -5.98
CA GLY A 84 15.23 19.82 -7.33
C GLY A 84 15.80 18.40 -7.39
N HIS A 85 15.99 17.75 -6.25
CA HIS A 85 16.30 16.32 -6.14
C HIS A 85 15.27 15.70 -5.20
N ALA A 86 14.10 15.36 -5.73
CA ALA A 86 13.05 14.71 -4.95
C ALA A 86 13.37 13.23 -4.80
N GLY A 87 13.97 12.87 -3.67
CA GLY A 87 13.85 11.52 -3.13
C GLY A 87 12.63 11.46 -2.21
N ILE A 88 11.93 10.33 -2.18
CA ILE A 88 10.86 10.08 -1.22
C ILE A 88 11.37 10.31 0.21
N ASP A 89 12.61 9.92 0.49
CA ASP A 89 13.29 10.16 1.77
C ASP A 89 13.34 11.64 2.16
N ALA A 90 13.62 12.54 1.22
CA ALA A 90 13.72 13.98 1.51
C ALA A 90 12.34 14.55 1.89
N ALA A 91 11.30 14.21 1.14
CA ALA A 91 9.93 14.63 1.43
C ALA A 91 9.46 14.10 2.79
N VAL A 92 9.69 12.82 3.07
CA VAL A 92 9.31 12.17 4.33
C VAL A 92 10.07 12.79 5.52
N ASN A 93 11.38 13.01 5.37
CA ASN A 93 12.18 13.62 6.43
C ASN A 93 11.77 15.08 6.69
N ALA A 94 11.41 15.83 5.64
CA ALA A 94 10.90 17.19 5.78
C ALA A 94 9.61 17.22 6.62
N ILE A 95 8.66 16.33 6.32
CA ILE A 95 7.43 16.18 7.11
C ILE A 95 7.75 15.74 8.55
N LYS A 96 8.68 14.79 8.77
CA LYS A 96 9.14 14.38 10.13
C LYS A 96 9.68 15.56 10.94
N LEU A 97 10.38 16.48 10.28
CA LEU A 97 10.92 17.70 10.87
C LEU A 97 9.87 18.82 10.98
N GLY A 98 8.60 18.59 10.65
CA GLY A 98 7.53 19.57 10.83
C GLY A 98 7.39 20.57 9.69
N ALA A 99 7.81 20.23 8.48
CA ALA A 99 7.31 20.92 7.28
C ALA A 99 5.82 20.63 7.12
N VAL A 100 5.05 21.61 6.64
CA VAL A 100 3.60 21.46 6.43
C VAL A 100 3.28 20.82 5.08
N ASP A 101 4.19 20.95 4.12
CA ASP A 101 4.08 20.34 2.79
C ASP A 101 5.47 20.28 2.14
N PHE A 102 5.57 19.53 1.04
CA PHE A 102 6.78 19.39 0.23
C PHE A 102 6.44 19.56 -1.26
N MET A 103 7.35 20.12 -2.04
CA MET A 103 7.21 20.31 -3.48
C MET A 103 8.50 19.96 -4.22
N GLU A 104 8.32 19.23 -5.31
CA GLU A 104 9.40 18.94 -6.25
C GLU A 104 9.51 20.04 -7.31
N LYS A 105 10.74 20.48 -7.59
CA LYS A 105 11.07 21.35 -8.72
C LYS A 105 11.22 20.48 -9.99
N PRO A 106 10.78 20.95 -11.17
CA PRO A 106 10.26 22.28 -11.46
C PRO A 106 8.84 22.50 -10.93
N LEU A 107 8.62 23.67 -10.32
CA LEU A 107 7.37 23.98 -9.62
C LEU A 107 6.23 24.23 -10.62
N ARG A 108 5.12 23.51 -10.44
CA ARG A 108 3.85 23.83 -11.12
C ARG A 108 3.13 24.92 -10.34
N LEU A 109 3.09 26.12 -10.91
CA LEU A 109 2.60 27.35 -10.25
C LEU A 109 1.15 27.22 -9.73
N GLU A 110 0.26 26.59 -10.50
CA GLU A 110 -1.13 26.34 -10.07
C GLU A 110 -1.19 25.53 -8.76
N ILE A 111 -0.40 24.45 -8.68
CA ILE A 111 -0.34 23.57 -7.50
C ILE A 111 0.25 24.33 -6.30
N LEU A 112 1.30 25.13 -6.54
CA LEU A 112 1.91 25.97 -5.52
C LEU A 112 0.87 26.91 -4.88
N LEU A 113 0.11 27.63 -5.70
CA LEU A 113 -0.89 28.59 -5.24
C LEU A 113 -2.00 27.93 -4.43
N ASP A 114 -2.46 26.75 -4.86
CA ASP A 114 -3.44 25.96 -4.11
C ASP A 114 -2.90 25.54 -2.73
N LYS A 115 -1.65 25.07 -2.67
CA LYS A 115 -0.99 24.71 -1.40
C LYS A 115 -0.86 25.91 -0.46
N ILE A 116 -0.42 27.07 -0.98
CA ILE A 116 -0.29 28.32 -0.21
C ILE A 116 -1.66 28.76 0.34
N ALA A 117 -2.70 28.74 -0.51
CA ALA A 117 -4.04 29.12 -0.10
C ALA A 117 -4.58 28.22 1.03
N VAL A 118 -4.35 26.91 0.94
CA VAL A 118 -4.72 25.95 1.99
C VAL A 118 -4.00 26.27 3.30
N VAL A 119 -2.67 26.40 3.27
CA VAL A 119 -1.84 26.65 4.47
C VAL A 119 -2.22 27.97 5.14
N LEU A 120 -2.38 29.05 4.37
CA LEU A 120 -2.69 30.39 4.89
C LEU A 120 -4.15 30.56 5.32
N SER A 121 -5.04 29.61 4.99
CA SER A 121 -6.47 29.71 5.35
C SER A 121 -6.79 29.40 6.81
N ASN A 122 -5.80 28.98 7.63
CA ASN A 122 -5.97 28.56 9.04
C ASN A 122 -7.08 27.52 9.27
N LYS A 123 -7.57 26.86 8.21
CA LYS A 123 -8.38 25.67 8.38
C LYS A 123 -7.43 24.58 8.83
N PRO A 124 -7.62 24.00 10.04
CA PRO A 124 -6.88 22.79 10.35
C PRO A 124 -7.18 21.81 9.22
N PRO A 125 -6.16 21.16 8.61
CA PRO A 125 -6.45 20.00 7.78
C PRO A 125 -7.34 19.10 8.61
N GLU A 126 -8.44 18.61 8.03
CA GLU A 126 -9.24 17.60 8.72
C GLU A 126 -8.26 16.51 9.12
N LYS A 127 -7.98 16.38 10.42
CA LYS A 127 -7.09 15.34 10.94
C LYS A 127 -7.54 14.07 10.28
N VAL A 128 -6.62 13.41 9.58
CA VAL A 128 -6.84 12.09 8.99
C VAL A 128 -7.29 11.20 10.15
N LYS A 129 -8.61 11.01 10.30
CA LYS A 129 -9.13 10.08 11.29
C LYS A 129 -8.73 8.71 10.80
N ASP A 130 -7.83 8.10 11.57
CA ASP A 130 -7.41 6.71 11.54
C ASP A 130 -7.73 5.99 10.21
N LEU A 131 -6.78 6.04 9.27
CA LEU A 131 -6.43 4.78 8.62
C LEU A 131 -5.97 3.89 9.77
N ALA A 132 -6.92 3.14 10.35
CA ALA A 132 -6.68 2.31 11.52
C ALA A 132 -5.36 1.60 11.26
N SER A 133 -4.38 1.78 12.15
CA SER A 133 -3.07 1.21 11.93
C SER A 133 -3.26 -0.30 11.75
N ASP A 134 -3.11 -0.78 10.52
CA ASP A 134 -3.24 -2.20 10.17
C ASP A 134 -2.16 -3.04 10.90
N THR A 135 -1.30 -2.38 11.70
CA THR A 135 -0.34 -2.96 12.65
C THR A 135 -0.99 -3.64 13.86
N ARG A 136 -2.29 -3.44 14.11
CA ARG A 136 -2.99 -4.09 15.23
C ARG A 136 -3.66 -5.38 14.76
N MET A 137 -3.51 -6.45 15.54
CA MET A 137 -4.31 -7.67 15.39
C MET A 137 -5.80 -7.30 15.35
N GLU A 138 -6.50 -7.71 14.29
CA GLU A 138 -7.91 -7.40 14.11
C GLU A 138 -8.78 -8.62 14.41
N VAL A 139 -9.84 -8.41 15.21
CA VAL A 139 -10.83 -9.45 15.52
C VAL A 139 -11.97 -9.39 14.51
N ALA A 140 -12.07 -10.40 13.64
CA ALA A 140 -13.14 -10.51 12.65
C ALA A 140 -14.41 -11.11 13.30
N LYS A 141 -15.49 -10.33 13.43
CA LYS A 141 -16.73 -10.81 14.07
C LYS A 141 -17.45 -11.84 13.18
N ILE A 142 -17.52 -13.09 13.64
CA ILE A 142 -18.29 -14.14 12.97
C ILE A 142 -19.77 -14.06 13.37
N ILE A 143 -20.67 -13.85 12.40
CA ILE A 143 -22.13 -13.75 12.67
C ILE A 143 -22.88 -15.04 12.43
N ASN A 144 -22.32 -15.95 11.63
CA ASN A 144 -22.86 -17.30 11.43
C ASN A 144 -21.70 -18.30 11.60
N PRO A 145 -21.49 -18.87 12.80
CA PRO A 145 -20.43 -19.85 13.01
C PRO A 145 -20.73 -21.17 12.28
N ILE A 146 -22.01 -21.49 12.08
CA ILE A 146 -22.44 -22.66 11.31
C ILE A 146 -22.27 -22.36 9.82
N ILE A 147 -21.38 -23.11 9.18
CA ILE A 147 -21.20 -23.11 7.73
C ILE A 147 -22.17 -24.15 7.15
N PRO A 148 -23.02 -23.80 6.16
CA PRO A 148 -23.92 -24.77 5.57
C PRO A 148 -23.13 -25.94 4.97
N SER A 149 -23.53 -27.18 5.25
CA SER A 149 -22.88 -28.37 4.66
C SER A 149 -22.99 -28.31 3.13
N GLY A 150 -21.87 -28.61 2.45
CA GLY A 150 -21.80 -28.52 0.99
C GLY A 150 -21.90 -27.11 0.43
N ALA A 151 -21.70 -26.07 1.24
CA ALA A 151 -21.66 -24.67 0.78
C ALA A 151 -20.55 -24.40 -0.23
N VAL A 152 -19.48 -25.19 -0.21
CA VAL A 152 -18.39 -25.15 -1.19
C VAL A 152 -18.05 -26.58 -1.61
N ARG A 153 -17.75 -26.80 -2.89
CA ARG A 153 -17.27 -28.10 -3.40
C ARG A 153 -16.07 -27.91 -4.30
N LEU A 154 -15.09 -28.79 -4.18
CA LEU A 154 -14.05 -28.92 -5.21
C LEU A 154 -14.63 -29.58 -6.45
N LYS A 155 -14.39 -28.98 -7.59
CA LYS A 155 -14.69 -29.54 -8.91
C LYS A 155 -13.48 -29.44 -9.80
N ASP A 156 -13.38 -30.37 -10.74
CA ASP A 156 -12.42 -30.23 -11.83
C ASP A 156 -12.81 -29.00 -12.67
N SER A 157 -11.83 -28.16 -12.94
CA SER A 157 -11.96 -27.01 -13.82
C SER A 157 -11.78 -27.45 -15.27
N ALA A 158 -12.35 -26.69 -16.20
CA ALA A 158 -12.08 -26.88 -17.62
C ALA A 158 -10.62 -26.52 -17.99
N ARG A 159 -9.92 -25.79 -17.12
CA ARG A 159 -8.51 -25.43 -17.30
C ARG A 159 -7.59 -26.50 -16.71
N PRO A 160 -6.48 -26.84 -17.37
CA PRO A 160 -5.46 -27.70 -16.79
C PRO A 160 -4.73 -26.99 -15.65
N GLN A 161 -4.02 -27.76 -14.84
CA GLN A 161 -3.00 -27.23 -13.95
C GLN A 161 -1.90 -26.55 -14.75
N ARG A 162 -1.23 -25.57 -14.14
CA ARG A 162 -0.21 -24.77 -14.79
C ARG A 162 0.98 -24.54 -13.87
N THR A 163 2.14 -24.44 -14.50
CA THR A 163 3.40 -24.05 -13.89
C THR A 163 4.15 -23.07 -14.79
N LEU A 164 5.34 -22.62 -14.40
CA LEU A 164 6.19 -21.75 -15.21
C LEU A 164 6.94 -22.57 -16.29
N LYS A 165 7.34 -21.97 -17.41
CA LYS A 165 8.21 -22.68 -18.39
C LYS A 165 9.68 -22.73 -17.96
N GLY A 166 10.09 -21.83 -17.08
CA GLY A 166 11.47 -21.69 -16.63
C GLY A 166 11.56 -20.99 -15.29
N ASN A 167 12.79 -20.95 -14.77
CA ASN A 167 13.09 -20.22 -13.55
C ASN A 167 13.16 -18.72 -13.83
N VAL A 168 12.62 -17.93 -12.92
CA VAL A 168 12.75 -16.47 -12.91
C VAL A 168 13.11 -15.98 -11.52
N VAL A 169 13.78 -14.84 -11.47
CA VAL A 169 14.27 -14.23 -10.24
C VAL A 169 13.88 -12.77 -10.19
N LEU A 170 13.39 -12.34 -9.03
CA LEU A 170 13.16 -10.93 -8.74
C LEU A 170 13.91 -10.56 -7.48
N ASN A 171 14.67 -9.47 -7.54
CA ASN A 171 15.40 -8.91 -6.41
C ASN A 171 14.83 -7.54 -6.07
N GLY A 172 14.85 -7.19 -4.78
CA GLY A 172 14.45 -5.88 -4.32
C GLY A 172 14.66 -5.72 -2.82
N LYS A 173 13.91 -4.80 -2.20
CA LYS A 173 13.89 -4.63 -0.76
C LYS A 173 12.62 -5.22 -0.16
N GLY A 174 12.75 -5.85 1.01
CA GLY A 174 11.62 -6.27 1.82
C GLY A 174 10.92 -5.07 2.46
N LEU A 175 9.60 -5.13 2.58
CA LEU A 175 8.78 -4.06 3.16
C LEU A 175 9.08 -3.85 4.65
N LEU A 176 8.91 -4.93 5.41
CA LEU A 176 8.98 -4.96 6.87
C LEU A 176 10.43 -4.97 7.35
N THR A 177 11.34 -5.66 6.66
CA THR A 177 12.75 -5.71 7.05
C THR A 177 13.56 -4.52 6.54
N GLY A 178 13.18 -3.92 5.40
CA GLY A 178 13.99 -2.94 4.68
C GLY A 178 15.29 -3.49 4.09
N ARG A 179 15.54 -4.81 4.19
CA ARG A 179 16.75 -5.46 3.70
C ARG A 179 16.59 -5.87 2.23
N ASN A 180 17.72 -5.98 1.53
CA ASN A 180 17.71 -6.61 0.21
C ASN A 180 17.27 -8.06 0.35
N THR A 181 16.30 -8.46 -0.46
CA THR A 181 15.75 -9.81 -0.55
C THR A 181 15.52 -10.17 -2.02
N GLY A 182 15.31 -11.45 -2.28
CA GLY A 182 15.03 -11.96 -3.61
C GLY A 182 14.12 -13.18 -3.54
N VAL A 183 13.34 -13.37 -4.59
CA VAL A 183 12.53 -14.57 -4.78
C VAL A 183 12.87 -15.23 -6.10
N ILE A 184 13.08 -16.54 -6.06
CA ILE A 184 13.22 -17.37 -7.25
C ILE A 184 11.94 -18.16 -7.40
N LEU A 185 11.28 -18.02 -8.55
CA LEU A 185 10.13 -18.85 -8.90
C LEU A 185 10.59 -19.96 -9.82
N SER A 186 10.31 -21.20 -9.42
CA SER A 186 10.68 -22.39 -10.17
C SER A 186 9.46 -23.26 -10.45
N PRO A 187 9.38 -23.91 -11.62
CA PRO A 187 8.27 -24.79 -11.92
C PRO A 187 8.26 -26.01 -11.00
N LEU A 188 7.06 -26.54 -10.76
CA LEU A 188 6.84 -27.75 -9.98
C LEU A 188 5.93 -28.71 -10.72
N ASP A 189 6.04 -29.98 -10.36
CA ASP A 189 5.21 -31.06 -10.90
C ASP A 189 3.72 -30.88 -10.52
N PRO A 190 2.80 -31.54 -11.25
CA PRO A 190 1.37 -31.44 -10.96
C PRO A 190 1.03 -31.82 -9.51
N ASN A 191 0.03 -31.13 -8.96
CA ASN A 191 -0.48 -31.30 -7.59
C ASN A 191 0.51 -30.88 -6.47
N SER A 192 1.59 -30.20 -6.81
CA SER A 192 2.51 -29.64 -5.81
C SER A 192 1.93 -28.43 -5.08
N GLY A 193 1.05 -27.66 -5.75
CA GLY A 193 0.55 -26.39 -5.23
C GLY A 193 1.58 -25.26 -5.30
N VAL A 194 1.24 -24.12 -4.71
CA VAL A 194 2.19 -23.03 -4.47
C VAL A 194 2.93 -23.31 -3.17
N VAL A 195 4.25 -23.41 -3.22
CA VAL A 195 5.10 -23.73 -2.08
C VAL A 195 6.17 -22.67 -1.93
N PHE A 196 6.23 -22.05 -0.75
CA PHE A 196 7.37 -21.23 -0.38
C PHE A 196 8.45 -22.11 0.26
N GLN A 197 9.72 -21.79 0.02
CA GLN A 197 10.83 -22.51 0.63
C GLN A 197 11.91 -21.53 1.10
N THR A 198 12.30 -21.64 2.36
CA THR A 198 13.40 -20.85 2.94
C THR A 198 14.76 -21.35 2.47
N LEU A 199 15.81 -20.55 2.65
CA LEU A 199 17.16 -20.89 2.20
C LEU A 199 17.78 -22.13 2.88
N ASP A 200 17.21 -22.55 4.01
CA ASP A 200 17.55 -23.80 4.71
C ASP A 200 16.61 -24.97 4.36
N ASP A 201 15.96 -24.88 3.19
CA ASP A 201 15.10 -25.91 2.60
C ASP A 201 13.78 -26.20 3.36
N THR A 202 13.37 -25.33 4.29
CA THR A 202 12.07 -25.51 4.98
C THR A 202 10.90 -25.15 4.05
N SER A 203 10.05 -26.13 3.74
CA SER A 203 8.87 -25.94 2.89
C SER A 203 7.64 -25.44 3.66
N LEU A 204 7.06 -24.36 3.15
CA LEU A 204 5.90 -23.62 3.62
C LEU A 204 4.84 -23.59 2.51
N PRO A 205 3.91 -24.56 2.44
CA PRO A 205 2.80 -24.49 1.50
C PRO A 205 2.01 -23.19 1.67
N ALA A 206 1.66 -22.53 0.58
CA ALA A 206 0.88 -21.30 0.57
C ALA A 206 -0.60 -21.58 0.86
N HIS A 207 -0.90 -21.89 2.12
CA HIS A 207 -2.21 -22.35 2.55
C HIS A 207 -2.61 -21.70 3.87
N ILE A 208 -3.91 -21.48 4.06
CA ILE A 208 -4.48 -20.81 5.24
C ILE A 208 -4.07 -21.44 6.57
N THR A 209 -3.82 -22.75 6.60
CA THR A 209 -3.37 -23.46 7.81
C THR A 209 -1.92 -23.18 8.21
N ASN A 210 -1.15 -22.56 7.32
CA ASN A 210 0.25 -22.20 7.54
C ASN A 210 0.42 -20.69 7.79
N ILE A 211 -0.66 -19.94 8.02
CA ILE A 211 -0.53 -18.54 8.44
C ILE A 211 0.07 -18.47 9.85
N GLU A 212 0.92 -17.49 10.11
CA GLU A 212 1.52 -17.23 11.42
C GLU A 212 0.42 -17.15 12.50
N ASN A 213 0.64 -17.86 13.61
CA ASN A 213 -0.31 -17.97 14.72
C ASN A 213 -1.68 -18.56 14.36
N PHE A 214 -1.85 -19.29 13.25
CA PHE A 214 -3.14 -19.84 12.80
C PHE A 214 -3.99 -20.46 13.92
N SER A 215 -3.40 -21.34 14.75
CA SER A 215 -4.14 -21.99 15.85
C SER A 215 -4.70 -21.01 16.88
N GLN A 216 -3.97 -19.94 17.18
CA GLN A 216 -4.42 -18.87 18.08
C GLN A 216 -5.42 -17.96 17.36
N SER A 217 -5.14 -17.58 16.11
CA SER A 217 -6.03 -16.77 15.28
C SER A 217 -7.40 -17.40 15.09
N VAL A 218 -7.48 -18.71 14.91
CA VAL A 218 -8.74 -19.46 14.84
C VAL A 218 -9.50 -19.40 16.17
N LYS A 219 -8.81 -19.57 17.30
CA LYS A 219 -9.43 -19.56 18.64
C LYS A 219 -9.94 -18.17 19.03
N GLU A 220 -9.14 -17.15 18.75
CA GLU A 220 -9.38 -15.76 19.15
C GLU A 220 -10.10 -14.94 18.06
N GLN A 221 -10.29 -15.53 16.87
CA GLN A 221 -10.77 -14.86 15.65
C GLN A 221 -9.93 -13.62 15.30
N SER A 222 -8.63 -13.67 15.58
CA SER A 222 -7.71 -12.53 15.56
C SER A 222 -6.56 -12.75 14.59
N PHE A 223 -6.40 -11.86 13.61
CA PHE A 223 -5.49 -12.06 12.48
C PHE A 223 -4.60 -10.82 12.25
N SER A 224 -3.44 -11.02 11.60
CA SER A 224 -2.57 -9.91 11.16
C SER A 224 -3.34 -9.02 10.18
N ALA A 225 -3.30 -7.71 10.38
CA ALA A 225 -3.94 -6.75 9.48
C ALA A 225 -2.96 -6.10 8.49
N ASN A 226 -1.64 -6.27 8.67
CA ASN A 226 -0.59 -5.57 7.91
C ASN A 226 -0.17 -6.25 6.62
N SER A 227 0.00 -7.57 6.69
CA SER A 227 0.48 -8.43 5.62
C SER A 227 0.14 -9.87 5.98
N THR A 228 0.12 -10.73 4.97
CA THR A 228 -0.01 -12.17 5.17
C THR A 228 1.38 -12.78 5.35
N VAL A 229 1.54 -13.43 6.51
CA VAL A 229 2.77 -14.12 6.90
C VAL A 229 2.50 -15.61 6.96
N LEU A 230 3.25 -16.39 6.19
CA LEU A 230 3.29 -17.85 6.34
C LEU A 230 4.34 -18.21 7.38
N ALA A 231 4.06 -19.16 8.25
CA ALA A 231 5.01 -19.65 9.24
C ALA A 231 4.86 -21.15 9.50
N ARG A 232 5.99 -21.78 9.79
CA ARG A 232 6.10 -23.18 10.21
C ARG A 232 7.35 -23.32 11.06
N GLU A 233 7.18 -23.90 12.24
CA GLU A 233 8.25 -24.02 13.23
C GLU A 233 8.89 -22.65 13.53
N ASN A 234 10.18 -22.48 13.28
CA ASN A 234 10.91 -21.22 13.50
C ASN A 234 11.15 -20.42 12.22
N ARG A 235 10.47 -20.78 11.12
CA ARG A 235 10.60 -20.14 9.81
C ARG A 235 9.32 -19.44 9.40
N ARG A 236 9.50 -18.37 8.63
CA ARG A 236 8.41 -17.50 8.19
C ARG A 236 8.74 -16.81 6.88
N VAL A 237 7.71 -16.56 6.08
CA VAL A 237 7.77 -15.80 4.84
C VAL A 237 6.70 -14.72 4.90
N ARG A 238 7.13 -13.45 4.78
CA ARG A 238 6.28 -12.26 4.88
C ARG A 238 5.81 -11.76 3.52
N THR A 239 4.68 -11.04 3.55
CA THR A 239 4.19 -10.21 2.46
C THR A 239 3.95 -11.01 1.19
N VAL A 240 3.27 -12.16 1.34
CA VAL A 240 3.05 -13.10 0.22
C VAL A 240 1.91 -12.68 -0.70
N GLU A 241 1.03 -11.79 -0.24
CA GLU A 241 -0.23 -11.39 -0.87
C GLU A 241 -0.08 -10.94 -2.34
N HIS A 242 0.87 -10.06 -2.66
CA HIS A 242 1.01 -9.55 -4.03
C HIS A 242 1.48 -10.61 -5.03
N LEU A 243 2.43 -11.45 -4.60
CA LEU A 243 2.89 -12.59 -5.40
C LEU A 243 1.75 -13.61 -5.56
N MET A 244 1.02 -13.92 -4.48
CA MET A 244 -0.12 -14.82 -4.53
C MET A 244 -1.22 -14.33 -5.48
N ALA A 245 -1.50 -13.02 -5.50
CA ALA A 245 -2.46 -12.42 -6.43
C ALA A 245 -2.03 -12.61 -7.89
N SER A 246 -0.75 -12.36 -8.18
CA SER A 246 -0.18 -12.52 -9.53
C SER A 246 -0.21 -13.98 -9.98
N LEU A 247 0.18 -14.92 -9.12
CA LEU A 247 0.12 -16.36 -9.39
C LEU A 247 -1.32 -16.81 -9.66
N HIS A 248 -2.27 -16.37 -8.83
CA HIS A 248 -3.68 -16.70 -8.98
C HIS A 248 -4.23 -16.21 -10.33
N MET A 249 -3.98 -14.95 -10.69
CA MET A 249 -4.53 -14.36 -11.92
C MET A 249 -3.84 -14.85 -13.19
N ALA A 250 -2.56 -15.24 -13.11
CA ALA A 250 -1.89 -15.98 -14.17
C ALA A 250 -2.35 -17.45 -14.29
N GLY A 251 -3.11 -17.95 -13.30
CA GLY A 251 -3.60 -19.32 -13.23
C GLY A 251 -2.53 -20.34 -12.87
N ILE A 252 -1.41 -19.93 -12.26
CA ILE A 252 -0.33 -20.82 -11.83
C ILE A 252 -0.78 -21.64 -10.64
N THR A 253 -0.84 -22.96 -10.79
CA THR A 253 -1.25 -23.88 -9.72
C THR A 253 -0.06 -24.54 -9.03
N ASN A 254 1.07 -24.69 -9.71
CA ASN A 254 2.26 -25.38 -9.18
C ASN A 254 3.50 -24.52 -9.37
N VAL A 255 4.10 -24.05 -8.28
CA VAL A 255 5.33 -23.25 -8.32
C VAL A 255 6.05 -23.28 -6.98
N LEU A 256 7.37 -23.28 -7.03
CA LEU A 256 8.24 -23.13 -5.87
C LEU A 256 8.72 -21.69 -5.81
N ALA A 257 8.41 -20.98 -4.72
CA ALA A 257 8.93 -19.66 -4.43
C ALA A 257 10.04 -19.77 -3.37
N LYS A 258 11.31 -19.77 -3.81
CA LYS A 258 12.46 -19.75 -2.90
C LYS A 258 12.76 -18.34 -2.45
N VAL A 259 12.71 -18.09 -1.15
CA VAL A 259 12.87 -16.76 -0.53
C VAL A 259 13.38 -16.94 0.90
N ASP A 260 14.13 -16.01 1.45
CA ASP A 260 14.65 -16.13 2.82
C ASP A 260 13.56 -15.90 3.89
N GLU A 261 13.24 -14.63 4.19
CA GLU A 261 12.24 -14.28 5.21
C GLU A 261 11.07 -13.43 4.69
N GLU A 262 11.25 -12.77 3.54
CA GLU A 262 10.31 -11.74 3.05
C GLU A 262 10.37 -11.63 1.53
N ILE A 263 9.19 -11.58 0.92
CA ILE A 263 9.04 -11.34 -0.51
C ILE A 263 9.43 -9.89 -0.84
N PRO A 264 10.18 -9.63 -1.95
CA PRO A 264 10.49 -8.27 -2.37
C PRO A 264 9.21 -7.45 -2.58
N ASN A 265 9.12 -6.27 -1.97
CA ASN A 265 7.93 -5.43 -2.13
C ASN A 265 8.04 -4.45 -3.31
N ILE A 266 9.22 -4.36 -3.95
CA ILE A 266 9.56 -3.47 -5.08
C ILE A 266 8.94 -2.07 -4.93
N ASP A 267 7.88 -1.76 -5.65
CA ASP A 267 7.19 -0.46 -5.68
C ASP A 267 5.88 -0.45 -4.86
N GLY A 268 5.54 -1.56 -4.20
CA GLY A 268 4.32 -1.77 -3.44
C GLY A 268 3.17 -2.38 -4.22
N SER A 269 3.34 -2.68 -5.50
CA SER A 269 2.32 -3.26 -6.36
C SER A 269 2.62 -4.73 -6.69
N ALA A 270 1.82 -5.33 -7.57
CA ALA A 270 2.03 -6.67 -8.11
C ALA A 270 2.52 -6.65 -9.57
N GLN A 271 2.86 -5.46 -10.11
CA GLN A 271 3.24 -5.30 -11.51
C GLN A 271 4.49 -6.10 -11.86
N ASP A 272 5.57 -5.97 -11.09
CA ASP A 272 6.82 -6.68 -11.35
C ASP A 272 6.64 -8.20 -11.31
N PHE A 273 5.82 -8.72 -10.38
CA PHE A 273 5.50 -10.16 -10.34
C PHE A 273 4.71 -10.61 -11.57
N SER A 274 3.76 -9.81 -12.03
CA SER A 274 2.96 -10.11 -13.21
C SER A 274 3.81 -10.12 -14.47
N GLU A 275 4.72 -9.16 -14.61
CA GLU A 275 5.69 -9.09 -15.71
C GLU A 275 6.68 -10.26 -15.66
N LEU A 276 7.20 -10.59 -14.48
CA LEU A 276 8.11 -11.72 -14.28
C LEU A 276 7.48 -13.07 -14.67
N ILE A 277 6.22 -13.31 -14.31
CA ILE A 277 5.49 -14.53 -14.68
C ILE A 277 5.24 -14.58 -16.20
N LYS A 278 4.93 -13.44 -16.83
CA LYS A 278 4.78 -13.36 -18.29
C LYS A 278 6.08 -13.65 -19.02
N GLU A 279 7.20 -13.10 -18.54
CA GLU A 279 8.53 -13.35 -19.08
C GLU A 279 8.91 -14.83 -18.96
N ALA A 280 8.67 -15.44 -17.79
CA ALA A 280 8.87 -16.87 -17.58
C ALA A 280 8.05 -17.71 -18.56
N GLY A 281 6.84 -17.23 -18.88
CA GLY A 281 5.83 -17.96 -19.63
C GLY A 281 5.19 -19.07 -18.79
N VAL A 282 3.98 -19.45 -19.20
CA VAL A 282 3.16 -20.45 -18.49
C VAL A 282 3.09 -21.75 -19.30
N GLN A 283 3.17 -22.88 -18.59
CA GLN A 283 3.07 -24.22 -19.14
C GLN A 283 1.86 -24.95 -18.54
N ASP A 284 0.96 -25.41 -19.41
CA ASP A 284 -0.11 -26.32 -19.04
C ASP A 284 0.47 -27.70 -18.69
N GLN A 285 -0.11 -28.35 -17.70
CA GLN A 285 0.22 -29.70 -17.26
C GLN A 285 -0.96 -30.63 -17.54
N ASP A 286 -0.70 -31.88 -17.88
CA ASP A 286 -1.72 -32.87 -18.31
C ASP A 286 -2.55 -33.44 -17.13
N VAL A 287 -3.03 -32.55 -16.27
CA VAL A 287 -3.88 -32.83 -15.11
C VAL A 287 -4.88 -31.68 -15.00
N PRO A 288 -6.19 -31.94 -14.83
CA PRO A 288 -7.16 -30.87 -14.62
C PRO A 288 -6.84 -30.08 -13.34
N ALA A 289 -6.98 -28.76 -13.40
CA ALA A 289 -6.98 -27.94 -12.19
C ALA A 289 -8.26 -28.19 -11.39
N LYS A 290 -8.24 -27.90 -10.10
CA LYS A 290 -9.44 -27.93 -9.26
C LYS A 290 -9.82 -26.51 -8.86
N GLU A 291 -11.12 -26.23 -8.86
CA GLU A 291 -11.69 -24.96 -8.40
C GLU A 291 -12.63 -25.19 -7.21
N ALA A 292 -12.62 -24.25 -6.26
CA ALA A 292 -13.55 -24.23 -5.14
C ALA A 292 -14.84 -23.51 -5.57
N VAL A 293 -15.90 -24.28 -5.81
CA VAL A 293 -17.18 -23.75 -6.30
C VAL A 293 -18.10 -23.43 -5.13
N VAL A 294 -18.51 -22.17 -5.03
CA VAL A 294 -19.43 -21.68 -4.00
C VAL A 294 -20.86 -21.98 -4.40
N LEU A 295 -21.56 -22.75 -3.57
CA LEU A 295 -22.93 -23.21 -3.78
C LEU A 295 -23.93 -22.56 -2.81
N ALA A 296 -23.44 -22.03 -1.68
CA ALA A 296 -24.22 -21.25 -0.74
C ALA A 296 -23.40 -20.09 -0.15
N PRO A 297 -24.04 -18.98 0.26
CA PRO A 297 -23.31 -17.83 0.81
C PRO A 297 -22.56 -18.14 2.11
N ILE A 298 -21.35 -17.61 2.24
CA ILE A 298 -20.52 -17.67 3.47
C ILE A 298 -20.09 -16.24 3.82
N GLN A 299 -20.19 -15.88 5.10
CA GLN A 299 -20.05 -14.48 5.56
C GLN A 299 -19.19 -14.33 6.82
N VAL A 300 -18.46 -13.21 6.88
CA VAL A 300 -17.71 -12.64 7.99
C VAL A 300 -18.17 -11.19 8.17
N GLY A 301 -18.42 -10.73 9.41
CA GLY A 301 -18.93 -9.37 9.65
C GLY A 301 -20.41 -9.19 9.28
N ARG A 302 -21.06 -8.12 9.76
CA ARG A 302 -22.50 -7.86 9.54
C ARG A 302 -22.64 -7.04 8.27
N LYS A 303 -23.59 -7.40 7.39
CA LYS A 303 -23.90 -6.65 6.16
C LYS A 303 -24.54 -5.28 6.48
N LYS A 304 -23.74 -4.37 7.02
CA LYS A 304 -24.09 -2.99 7.33
C LYS A 304 -23.02 -2.10 6.73
N LEU A 305 -23.44 -0.99 6.13
CA LEU A 305 -22.54 -0.10 5.38
C LEU A 305 -21.38 0.44 6.24
N ALA A 306 -21.68 0.81 7.49
CA ALA A 306 -20.69 1.34 8.43
C ALA A 306 -19.87 0.27 9.17
N GLU A 307 -20.12 -1.03 8.94
CA GLU A 307 -19.38 -2.13 9.57
C GLU A 307 -18.56 -2.89 8.52
N LYS A 308 -17.32 -3.26 8.87
CA LYS A 308 -16.51 -4.15 8.03
C LYS A 308 -17.24 -5.47 7.83
N HIS A 309 -17.32 -5.93 6.59
CA HIS A 309 -17.88 -7.24 6.27
C HIS A 309 -17.37 -7.77 4.95
N LEU A 310 -17.34 -9.09 4.86
CA LEU A 310 -16.89 -9.84 3.71
C LEU A 310 -17.78 -11.07 3.54
N TYR A 311 -18.28 -11.31 2.34
CA TYR A 311 -18.98 -12.55 2.05
C TYR A 311 -18.72 -13.02 0.64
N VAL A 312 -18.89 -14.32 0.44
CA VAL A 312 -18.93 -14.92 -0.88
C VAL A 312 -20.34 -15.45 -1.16
N GLU A 313 -20.75 -15.41 -2.41
CA GLU A 313 -22.02 -15.97 -2.90
C GLU A 313 -21.82 -16.73 -4.21
N PRO A 314 -22.75 -17.66 -4.55
CA PRO A 314 -22.69 -18.38 -5.81
C PRO A 314 -22.68 -17.44 -7.01
N PHE A 315 -21.71 -17.65 -7.91
CA PHE A 315 -21.56 -16.90 -9.15
C PHE A 315 -20.81 -17.77 -10.14
N ASP A 316 -21.16 -17.66 -11.41
CA ASP A 316 -20.48 -18.38 -12.48
C ASP A 316 -19.28 -17.56 -12.97
N GLY A 317 -18.12 -17.83 -12.39
CA GLY A 317 -16.87 -17.10 -12.63
C GLY A 317 -16.22 -16.64 -11.33
N PHE A 318 -15.26 -15.71 -11.43
CA PHE A 318 -14.63 -15.06 -10.29
C PHE A 318 -14.82 -13.55 -10.37
N GLU A 319 -15.50 -12.99 -9.37
CA GLU A 319 -15.79 -11.55 -9.30
C GLU A 319 -15.59 -11.02 -7.89
N VAL A 320 -14.97 -9.85 -7.79
CA VAL A 320 -14.77 -9.10 -6.54
C VAL A 320 -15.53 -7.78 -6.66
N LYS A 321 -16.47 -7.53 -5.75
CA LYS A 321 -17.10 -6.22 -5.54
C LYS A 321 -16.60 -5.65 -4.25
N MET A 322 -15.94 -4.50 -4.30
CA MET A 322 -15.39 -3.86 -3.12
C MET A 322 -15.96 -2.46 -2.95
N ARG A 323 -16.17 -2.08 -1.68
CA ARG A 323 -16.32 -0.70 -1.23
C ARG A 323 -15.24 -0.43 -0.19
N ILE A 324 -14.57 0.70 -0.31
CA ILE A 324 -13.76 1.29 0.76
C ILE A 324 -14.32 2.67 1.10
N ASP A 325 -14.08 3.11 2.32
CA ASP A 325 -14.53 4.40 2.83
C ASP A 325 -13.57 4.83 3.93
N TYR A 326 -12.59 5.62 3.53
CA TYR A 326 -11.55 6.15 4.39
C TYR A 326 -11.63 7.67 4.44
N SER A 327 -10.98 8.27 5.43
CA SER A 327 -10.79 9.72 5.50
C SER A 327 -10.14 10.26 4.21
N ALA A 328 -10.30 11.55 3.95
CA ALA A 328 -9.59 12.23 2.87
C ALA A 328 -8.07 11.97 2.96
N PRO A 329 -7.37 11.82 1.82
CA PRO A 329 -7.83 12.07 0.45
C PRO A 329 -8.54 10.87 -0.22
N ILE A 330 -8.62 9.70 0.41
CA ILE A 330 -9.13 8.48 -0.25
C ILE A 330 -10.63 8.57 -0.51
N GLY A 331 -11.40 8.91 0.54
CA GLY A 331 -12.86 8.99 0.49
C GLY A 331 -13.55 7.63 0.28
N GLU A 332 -14.82 7.69 -0.13
CA GLU A 332 -15.60 6.50 -0.51
C GLU A 332 -15.31 6.11 -1.96
N GLN A 333 -14.88 4.86 -2.17
CA GLN A 333 -14.66 4.29 -3.49
C GLN A 333 -15.39 2.95 -3.63
N LYS A 334 -15.83 2.63 -4.85
CA LYS A 334 -16.49 1.37 -5.20
C LYS A 334 -15.94 0.87 -6.52
N LEU A 335 -15.54 -0.39 -6.56
CA LEU A 335 -15.00 -1.02 -7.75
C LEU A 335 -15.47 -2.46 -7.84
N THR A 336 -15.75 -2.91 -9.07
CA THR A 336 -16.00 -4.32 -9.38
C THR A 336 -14.91 -4.79 -10.32
N PHE A 337 -14.23 -5.87 -9.95
CA PHE A 337 -13.28 -6.59 -10.78
C PHE A 337 -13.84 -7.96 -11.11
N ASN A 338 -13.97 -8.27 -12.40
CA ASN A 338 -14.39 -9.57 -12.91
C ASN A 338 -13.28 -10.13 -13.79
N ALA A 339 -12.74 -11.30 -13.44
CA ALA A 339 -11.55 -11.84 -14.10
C ALA A 339 -11.76 -12.23 -15.58
N GLU A 340 -13.00 -12.31 -16.06
CA GLU A 340 -13.31 -12.58 -17.47
C GLU A 340 -13.54 -11.29 -18.28
N GLN A 341 -13.88 -10.18 -17.60
CA GLN A 341 -14.23 -8.91 -18.25
C GLN A 341 -13.15 -7.84 -18.10
N ASN A 342 -12.26 -8.00 -17.12
CA ASN A 342 -11.21 -7.06 -16.76
C ASN A 342 -9.83 -7.69 -16.92
N SER A 343 -8.79 -6.87 -17.02
CA SER A 343 -7.41 -7.33 -17.09
C SER A 343 -6.74 -7.12 -15.74
N PHE A 344 -6.34 -8.19 -15.05
CA PHE A 344 -5.59 -8.04 -13.80
C PHE A 344 -4.32 -7.20 -14.00
N ASP A 345 -3.57 -7.47 -15.07
CA ASP A 345 -2.28 -6.82 -15.34
C ASP A 345 -2.38 -5.31 -15.59
N VAL A 346 -3.52 -4.85 -16.12
CA VAL A 346 -3.76 -3.44 -16.42
C VAL A 346 -4.56 -2.78 -15.29
N ASP A 347 -5.61 -3.44 -14.80
CA ASP A 347 -6.58 -2.81 -13.91
C ASP A 347 -6.18 -2.91 -12.43
N ILE A 348 -5.41 -3.92 -12.02
CA ILE A 348 -5.19 -4.23 -10.59
C ILE A 348 -3.71 -4.31 -10.23
N ALA A 349 -2.92 -5.09 -10.99
CA ALA A 349 -1.52 -5.36 -10.68
C ALA A 349 -0.66 -4.11 -10.45
N PRO A 350 -0.84 -2.99 -11.19
CA PRO A 350 -0.03 -1.79 -10.98
C PRO A 350 -0.44 -0.93 -9.78
N ALA A 351 -1.51 -1.27 -9.05
CA ALA A 351 -1.97 -0.46 -7.92
C ALA A 351 -1.08 -0.69 -6.68
N ARG A 352 -0.45 0.38 -6.20
CA ARG A 352 0.51 0.33 -5.09
C ARG A 352 -0.16 0.35 -3.73
N SER A 353 0.52 -0.25 -2.75
CA SER A 353 0.17 -0.15 -1.34
C SER A 353 0.19 1.29 -0.85
N PHE A 354 -0.53 1.55 0.24
CA PHE A 354 -0.67 2.88 0.81
C PHE A 354 -0.74 2.83 2.32
N ASN A 355 -0.21 3.87 2.97
CA ASN A 355 -0.30 4.03 4.42
C ASN A 355 -0.21 5.51 4.81
N THR A 356 -0.59 5.84 6.03
CA THR A 356 -0.33 7.18 6.56
C THR A 356 1.10 7.31 7.03
N PHE A 357 1.61 8.53 6.91
CA PHE A 357 2.90 8.90 7.47
C PHE A 357 2.98 8.63 8.97
N GLU A 358 1.92 8.94 9.73
CA GLU A 358 1.89 8.72 11.19
C GLU A 358 2.02 7.24 11.54
N ASN A 359 1.36 6.36 10.77
CA ASN A 359 1.45 4.92 10.96
C ASN A 359 2.86 4.40 10.63
N ILE A 360 3.47 4.88 9.54
CA ILE A 360 4.84 4.52 9.15
C ILE A 360 5.83 4.99 10.22
N ASP A 361 5.75 6.25 10.65
CA ASP A 361 6.63 6.84 11.65
C ASP A 361 6.51 6.12 13.00
N GLN A 362 5.29 5.83 13.44
CA GLN A 362 5.05 5.05 14.65
C GLN A 362 5.65 3.64 14.55
N ALA A 363 5.40 2.94 13.44
CA ALA A 363 5.88 1.57 13.24
C ALA A 363 7.41 1.49 13.18
N GLN A 364 8.08 2.52 12.61
CA GLN A 364 9.53 2.63 12.60
C GLN A 364 10.08 2.88 14.01
N LYS A 365 9.46 3.78 14.78
CA LYS A 365 9.84 4.07 16.17
C LYS A 365 9.70 2.85 17.10
N THR A 366 8.74 1.98 16.85
CA THR A 366 8.57 0.72 17.61
C THR A 366 9.41 -0.44 17.07
N GLY A 367 10.20 -0.23 16.01
CA GLY A 367 11.02 -1.27 15.37
C GLY A 367 10.20 -2.39 14.73
N THR A 368 8.91 -2.17 14.48
CA THR A 368 8.00 -3.15 13.89
C THR A 368 8.16 -3.20 12.37
N VAL A 369 8.67 -2.12 11.78
CA VAL A 369 8.97 -2.02 10.35
C VAL A 369 10.31 -1.32 10.11
N GLY A 370 10.98 -1.68 9.02
CA GLY A 370 12.22 -1.08 8.54
C GLY A 370 11.98 0.12 7.62
N SER A 371 13.02 0.52 6.89
CA SER A 371 12.98 1.64 5.93
C SER A 371 12.25 1.33 4.62
N GLY A 372 11.88 0.08 4.36
CA GLY A 372 11.28 -0.36 3.09
C GLY A 372 9.93 0.26 2.74
N TYR A 373 9.23 0.85 3.72
CA TYR A 373 7.94 1.52 3.52
C TYR A 373 8.03 2.76 2.63
N LEU A 374 9.14 3.49 2.67
CA LEU A 374 9.26 4.75 1.93
C LEU A 374 9.32 4.52 0.42
N ASP A 375 10.02 3.47 0.00
CA ASP A 375 10.23 3.15 -1.41
C ASP A 375 9.02 2.45 -2.06
N SER A 376 8.07 1.96 -1.28
CA SER A 376 7.08 0.98 -1.73
C SER A 376 5.63 1.28 -1.35
N HIS A 377 5.33 2.50 -0.91
CA HIS A 377 3.96 2.89 -0.55
C HIS A 377 3.62 4.29 -1.07
N ILE A 378 2.34 4.49 -1.37
CA ILE A 378 1.73 5.82 -1.42
C ILE A 378 1.58 6.30 0.03
N ILE A 379 2.21 7.42 0.36
CA ILE A 379 2.24 7.97 1.71
C ILE A 379 1.23 9.10 1.80
N LEU A 380 0.35 8.97 2.79
CA LEU A 380 -0.72 9.92 3.08
C LEU A 380 -0.36 10.75 4.31
N HIS A 381 -0.46 12.07 4.21
CA HIS A 381 -0.27 12.98 5.33
C HIS A 381 -1.16 14.21 5.14
N ASP A 382 -1.80 14.67 6.23
CA ASP A 382 -2.66 15.86 6.25
C ASP A 382 -3.66 15.96 5.09
N GLY A 383 -4.32 14.84 4.78
CA GLY A 383 -5.36 14.78 3.76
C GLY A 383 -4.83 14.84 2.32
N LYS A 384 -3.52 14.58 2.09
CA LYS A 384 -2.88 14.58 0.78
C LYS A 384 -1.97 13.37 0.59
N VAL A 385 -1.66 13.07 -0.67
CA VAL A 385 -0.54 12.19 -1.03
C VAL A 385 0.74 13.04 -1.10
N ILE A 386 1.83 12.59 -0.46
CA ILE A 386 3.02 13.44 -0.29
C ILE A 386 4.26 12.99 -1.06
N ASN A 387 4.30 11.75 -1.56
CA ASN A 387 5.52 11.19 -2.16
C ASN A 387 5.41 10.81 -3.64
N THR A 388 4.21 10.79 -4.22
CA THR A 388 4.01 10.34 -5.61
C THR A 388 2.65 10.76 -6.16
N ASP A 389 2.51 10.84 -7.48
CA ASP A 389 1.20 10.89 -8.13
C ASP A 389 0.54 9.51 -8.15
N LEU A 390 -0.79 9.47 -8.16
CA LEU A 390 -1.53 8.21 -8.31
C LEU A 390 -1.49 7.72 -9.76
N ARG A 391 -1.30 6.40 -9.94
CA ARG A 391 -1.40 5.70 -11.24
C ARG A 391 -2.85 5.63 -11.72
N TYR A 392 -3.79 5.58 -10.76
CA TYR A 392 -5.22 5.58 -11.01
C TYR A 392 -5.94 6.52 -10.03
N PRO A 393 -7.01 7.21 -10.43
CA PRO A 393 -7.84 7.98 -9.49
C PRO A 393 -8.37 7.14 -8.32
N ASP A 394 -8.58 5.84 -8.56
CA ASP A 394 -9.08 4.83 -7.63
C ASP A 394 -8.00 3.78 -7.27
N GLU A 395 -6.72 4.18 -7.23
CA GLU A 395 -5.58 3.27 -6.95
C GLU A 395 -5.72 2.54 -5.60
N PHE A 396 -6.25 3.21 -4.57
CA PHE A 396 -6.42 2.64 -3.23
C PHE A 396 -7.36 1.43 -3.19
N ILE A 397 -8.52 1.49 -3.86
CA ILE A 397 -9.44 0.34 -3.90
C ILE A 397 -8.92 -0.77 -4.81
N ARG A 398 -8.21 -0.44 -5.89
CA ARG A 398 -7.56 -1.43 -6.76
C ARG A 398 -6.54 -2.25 -5.97
N HIS A 399 -5.74 -1.59 -5.13
CA HIS A 399 -4.79 -2.27 -4.26
C HIS A 399 -5.49 -3.15 -3.21
N LYS A 400 -6.56 -2.68 -2.57
CA LYS A 400 -7.32 -3.56 -1.64
C LYS A 400 -7.96 -4.77 -2.34
N ILE A 401 -8.34 -4.64 -3.62
CA ILE A 401 -8.77 -5.80 -4.43
C ILE A 401 -7.59 -6.74 -4.71
N LEU A 402 -6.39 -6.21 -5.03
CA LEU A 402 -5.16 -6.98 -5.20
C LEU A 402 -4.87 -7.83 -3.95
N ASP A 403 -4.87 -7.22 -2.77
CA ASP A 403 -4.68 -7.92 -1.48
C ASP A 403 -5.67 -9.07 -1.29
N LEU A 404 -6.95 -8.78 -1.51
CA LEU A 404 -8.02 -9.76 -1.35
C LEU A 404 -7.86 -10.94 -2.33
N ILE A 405 -7.48 -10.69 -3.58
CA ILE A 405 -7.24 -11.75 -4.57
C ILE A 405 -6.09 -12.66 -4.11
N GLY A 406 -5.02 -12.09 -3.57
CA GLY A 406 -3.86 -12.82 -3.04
C GLY A 406 -4.22 -13.67 -1.84
N ASP A 407 -4.89 -13.08 -0.85
CA ASP A 407 -5.32 -13.78 0.36
C ASP A 407 -6.28 -14.93 0.05
N LEU A 408 -7.24 -14.72 -0.86
CA LEU A 408 -8.18 -15.77 -1.27
C LEU A 408 -7.47 -17.00 -1.84
N TYR A 409 -6.32 -16.81 -2.49
CA TYR A 409 -5.56 -17.91 -3.08
C TYR A 409 -4.84 -18.78 -2.05
N LEU A 410 -4.77 -18.35 -0.78
CA LEU A 410 -4.37 -19.21 0.36
C LEU A 410 -5.37 -20.33 0.65
N LEU A 411 -6.53 -20.37 -0.02
CA LEU A 411 -7.38 -21.56 -0.05
C LEU A 411 -6.70 -22.75 -0.75
N GLY A 412 -5.69 -22.49 -1.59
CA GLY A 412 -4.99 -23.49 -2.41
C GLY A 412 -5.69 -23.84 -3.71
N TYR A 413 -6.85 -23.23 -3.99
CA TYR A 413 -7.64 -23.46 -5.20
C TYR A 413 -8.22 -22.12 -5.70
N PRO A 414 -8.31 -21.90 -7.03
CA PRO A 414 -9.09 -20.80 -7.58
C PRO A 414 -10.54 -20.88 -7.10
N LEU A 415 -11.12 -19.72 -6.77
CA LEU A 415 -12.49 -19.60 -6.28
C LEU A 415 -13.44 -19.35 -7.45
N ARG A 416 -14.53 -20.13 -7.54
CA ARG A 416 -15.67 -19.83 -8.41
C ARG A 416 -16.83 -19.34 -7.58
N GLY A 417 -17.05 -18.04 -7.62
CA GLY A 417 -17.99 -17.31 -6.78
C GLY A 417 -17.76 -15.81 -6.86
N ARG A 418 -18.71 -15.05 -6.32
CA ARG A 418 -18.59 -13.60 -6.19
C ARG A 418 -18.26 -13.25 -4.75
N VAL A 419 -17.19 -12.51 -4.55
CA VAL A 419 -16.80 -11.96 -3.26
C VAL A 419 -17.27 -10.51 -3.17
N VAL A 420 -17.93 -10.17 -2.07
CA VAL A 420 -18.40 -8.81 -1.79
C VAL A 420 -17.79 -8.33 -0.48
N ALA A 421 -17.00 -7.27 -0.57
CA ALA A 421 -16.17 -6.72 0.48
C ALA A 421 -16.55 -5.27 0.81
N ASN A 422 -16.61 -4.94 2.09
CA ASN A 422 -16.79 -3.58 2.58
C ASN A 422 -15.74 -3.28 3.65
N MET A 423 -14.80 -2.38 3.33
CA MET A 423 -13.73 -1.90 4.23
C MET A 423 -12.90 -3.04 4.85
N THR A 424 -12.65 -4.12 4.11
CA THR A 424 -12.01 -5.33 4.62
C THR A 424 -10.49 -5.16 4.75
N SER A 425 -9.89 -6.00 5.61
CA SER A 425 -8.45 -6.12 5.85
C SER A 425 -8.02 -7.58 5.63
N HIS A 426 -6.70 -7.84 5.66
CA HIS A 426 -6.16 -9.21 5.62
C HIS A 426 -6.82 -10.11 6.66
N GLY A 427 -7.12 -9.61 7.87
CA GLY A 427 -7.78 -10.42 8.89
C GLY A 427 -9.20 -10.85 8.53
N TYR A 428 -9.99 -10.00 7.87
CA TYR A 428 -11.30 -10.40 7.34
C TYR A 428 -11.16 -11.37 6.17
N ASN A 429 -10.18 -11.15 5.30
CA ASN A 429 -9.90 -12.01 4.16
C ASN A 429 -9.53 -13.43 4.63
N GLN A 430 -8.57 -13.55 5.54
CA GLN A 430 -8.12 -14.80 6.14
C GLN A 430 -9.25 -15.51 6.88
N ALA A 431 -10.10 -14.78 7.62
CA ALA A 431 -11.28 -15.36 8.27
C ALA A 431 -12.28 -15.94 7.25
N LEU A 432 -12.47 -15.31 6.10
CA LEU A 432 -13.28 -15.88 5.03
C LEU A 432 -12.63 -17.14 4.46
N VAL A 433 -11.33 -17.10 4.15
CA VAL A 433 -10.58 -18.26 3.62
C VAL A 433 -10.63 -19.43 4.58
N GLN A 434 -10.49 -19.19 5.88
CA GLN A 434 -10.65 -20.21 6.91
C GLN A 434 -12.04 -20.87 6.85
N LYS A 435 -13.11 -20.08 6.69
CA LYS A 435 -14.46 -20.62 6.55
C LYS A 435 -14.64 -21.41 5.26
N LEU A 436 -14.04 -20.97 4.15
CA LEU A 436 -14.05 -21.71 2.89
C LEU A 436 -13.32 -23.04 3.02
N HIS A 437 -12.17 -23.04 3.69
CA HIS A 437 -11.41 -24.25 3.99
C HIS A 437 -12.25 -25.23 4.84
N VAL A 438 -12.90 -24.75 5.91
CA VAL A 438 -13.81 -25.60 6.71
C VAL A 438 -14.94 -26.15 5.83
N ALA A 439 -15.58 -25.31 5.00
CA ALA A 439 -16.65 -25.71 4.09
C ALA A 439 -16.24 -26.79 3.08
N LEU A 440 -14.97 -26.81 2.67
CA LEU A 440 -14.42 -27.84 1.78
C LEU A 440 -14.15 -29.18 2.48
N THR A 441 -14.03 -29.17 3.80
CA THR A 441 -13.74 -30.36 4.62
C THR A 441 -14.97 -31.00 5.26
N THR A 442 -16.14 -30.37 5.11
CA THR A 442 -17.44 -30.78 5.70
C THR A 442 -18.48 -31.06 4.62
#